data_AF-A0A355CCF5-F1
#
_entry.id   AF-A0A355CCF5-F1
#
_cell.length_a   1.000
_cell.length_b   1.000
_cell.length_c   1.000
_cell.angle_alpha   90.00
_cell.angle_beta   90.00
_cell.angle_gamma   90.00
#
_symmetry.space_group_name_H-M   'P 1'
#
loop_
_entity.id
_entity.type
_entity.pdbx_description
1 polymer ?
#
loop_
_entity_poly.entity_id
_entity_poly.type
_entity_poly.pdbx_seq_one_letter_code
_entity_poly.pdbx_strand_id
1 'polypeptide(L)' 'KSAIGLIGHSEGGVIAPMVASKNRDIKFIVLMAGMGERGIETIMEQNRMALELLNIEPENSDQSLKAIRQMLESLSEWKG' A
#
# COMPACT_ATOMS: atom_id res chain seq x y z
N LYS A 1 -13.31 1.30 -31.90
CA LYS A 1 -12.33 1.81 -30.91
C LYS A 1 -12.08 0.70 -29.90
N SER A 2 -10.82 0.38 -29.59
CA SER A 2 -10.49 -0.58 -28.52
C SER A 2 -10.77 0.02 -27.15
N ALA A 3 -11.26 -0.80 -26.21
CA ALA A 3 -11.50 -0.40 -24.82
C ALA A 3 -10.40 -1.00 -23.93
N ILE A 4 -9.86 -0.18 -23.03
CA ILE A 4 -8.85 -0.62 -22.05
C ILE A 4 -9.55 -0.81 -20.70
N GLY A 5 -9.31 -1.95 -20.05
CA GLY A 5 -9.70 -2.22 -18.67
C GLY A 5 -8.46 -2.44 -17.80
N LEU A 6 -8.55 -2.07 -16.52
CA LEU A 6 -7.49 -2.35 -15.54
C LEU A 6 -7.99 -3.31 -14.46
N ILE A 7 -7.14 -4.22 -14.02
CA ILE A 7 -7.35 -5.00 -12.79
C ILE A 7 -6.28 -4.58 -11.79
N GLY A 8 -6.72 -4.06 -10.65
CA GLY A 8 -5.87 -3.68 -9.53
C GLY A 8 -5.94 -4.71 -8.41
N HIS A 9 -4.81 -5.35 -8.10
CA HIS A 9 -4.67 -6.26 -6.95
C HIS A 9 -3.75 -5.67 -5.88
N SER A 10 -4.07 -5.82 -4.59
CA SER A 10 -3.26 -5.27 -3.49
C SER A 10 -3.03 -3.76 -3.69
N GLU A 11 -1.79 -3.29 -3.77
CA GLU A 11 -1.46 -1.88 -4.09
C GLU A 11 -2.03 -1.42 -5.44
N GLY A 12 -2.13 -2.33 -6.41
CA GLY A 12 -2.77 -2.08 -7.69
C GLY A 12 -4.24 -1.64 -7.54
N GLY A 13 -4.90 -2.03 -6.44
CA GLY A 13 -6.25 -1.59 -6.11
C GLY A 13 -6.34 -0.09 -5.80
N VAL A 14 -5.25 0.54 -5.35
CA VAL A 14 -5.14 1.99 -5.15
C VAL A 14 -4.68 2.69 -6.43
N ILE A 15 -3.74 2.08 -7.17
CA ILE A 15 -3.18 2.66 -8.39
C ILE A 15 -4.20 2.69 -9.54
N ALA A 16 -4.98 1.64 -9.73
CA ALA A 16 -5.94 1.56 -10.84
C ALA A 16 -6.96 2.72 -10.84
N PRO A 17 -7.59 3.10 -9.71
CA PRO A 17 -8.38 4.32 -9.60
C PRO A 17 -7.59 5.60 -9.90
N MET A 18 -6.36 5.72 -9.41
CA MET A 18 -5.51 6.90 -9.65
C MET A 18 -5.25 7.11 -11.15
N VAL A 19 -4.94 6.04 -11.89
CA VAL A 19 -4.70 6.12 -13.34
C VAL A 19 -6.01 6.34 -14.09
N ALA A 20 -7.07 5.59 -13.76
CA ALA A 20 -8.38 5.71 -14.42
C ALA A 20 -8.98 7.11 -14.26
N SER A 21 -8.75 7.80 -13.13
CA SER A 21 -9.20 9.17 -12.92
C SER A 21 -8.54 10.20 -13.86
N LYS A 22 -7.36 9.88 -14.42
CA LYS A 22 -6.56 10.77 -15.27
C LYS A 22 -6.57 10.38 -16.75
N ASN A 23 -6.98 9.15 -17.09
CA ASN A 23 -6.95 8.65 -18.46
C ASN A 23 -8.34 8.16 -18.92
N ARG A 24 -8.95 8.92 -19.84
CA ARG A 24 -10.28 8.65 -20.40
C ARG A 24 -10.35 7.44 -21.34
N ASP A 25 -9.23 6.86 -21.74
CA ASP A 25 -9.21 5.65 -22.57
C ASP A 25 -9.51 4.38 -21.76
N ILE A 26 -9.36 4.44 -20.43
CA ILE A 26 -9.77 3.38 -19.51
C ILE A 26 -11.28 3.40 -19.34
N LYS A 27 -11.95 2.28 -19.64
CA LYS A 27 -13.42 2.17 -19.66
C LYS A 27 -14.01 1.49 -18.44
N PHE A 28 -13.23 0.69 -17.73
CA PHE A 28 -13.62 0.08 -16.47
C PHE A 28 -12.39 -0.34 -15.66
N ILE A 29 -12.59 -0.52 -14.36
CA ILE A 29 -11.59 -1.08 -13.45
C ILE A 29 -12.22 -2.21 -12.62
N VAL A 30 -11.41 -3.22 -12.29
CA VAL A 30 -11.74 -4.27 -11.30
C VAL A 30 -10.74 -4.14 -10.15
N LEU A 31 -11.25 -4.05 -8.92
CA LEU A 31 -10.42 -3.99 -7.72
C LEU A 31 -10.53 -5.32 -6.98
N MET A 32 -9.41 -6.00 -6.75
CA MET A 32 -9.37 -7.32 -6.13
C MET A 32 -8.41 -7.29 -4.94
N ALA A 33 -8.91 -7.50 -3.72
CA ALA A 33 -8.09 -7.44 -2.50
C ALA A 33 -7.21 -6.16 -2.44
N GLY A 34 -7.78 -5.03 -2.89
CA GLY A 34 -7.11 -3.74 -2.84
C GLY A 34 -7.04 -3.18 -1.42
N MET A 35 -6.06 -2.32 -1.16
CA MET A 35 -5.93 -1.66 0.16
C MET A 35 -7.13 -0.73 0.40
N GLY A 36 -7.82 -0.91 1.53
CA GLY A 36 -8.91 -0.04 1.98
C GLY A 36 -8.47 1.08 2.92
N GLU A 37 -7.23 1.00 3.40
CA GLU A 37 -6.62 1.92 4.37
C GLU A 37 -5.49 2.73 3.74
N ARG A 38 -4.96 3.71 4.48
CA ARG A 38 -3.77 4.46 4.04
C ARG A 38 -2.58 3.51 3.87
N GLY A 39 -1.74 3.78 2.88
CA GLY A 39 -0.60 2.92 2.52
C GLY A 39 0.34 2.64 3.69
N ILE A 40 0.69 3.67 4.47
CA ILE A 40 1.53 3.54 5.66
C ILE A 40 0.89 2.58 6.67
N GLU A 41 -0.40 2.73 6.99
CA GLU A 41 -1.06 1.88 7.98
C GLU A 41 -1.15 0.42 7.52
N THR A 42 -1.37 0.18 6.23
CA THR A 42 -1.35 -1.18 5.69
C THR A 42 0.02 -1.83 5.81
N ILE A 43 1.10 -1.09 5.49
CA ILE A 43 2.47 -1.59 5.64
C ILE A 43 2.80 -1.86 7.11
N MET A 44 2.35 -0.98 8.02
CA MET A 44 2.56 -1.16 9.46
C MET A 44 1.88 -2.43 9.98
N GLU A 45 0.65 -2.71 9.55
CA GLU A 45 -0.07 -3.91 9.95
C GLU A 45 0.59 -5.18 9.39
N GLN A 46 1.01 -5.17 8.13
CA GLN A 46 1.75 -6.28 7.53
C GLN A 46 3.07 -6.57 8.25
N ASN A 47 3.81 -5.53 8.63
CA ASN A 47 5.05 -5.69 9.39
C ASN A 47 4.80 -6.22 10.80
N ARG A 48 3.74 -5.75 11.48
CA ARG A 48 3.37 -6.27 12.80
C ARG A 48 3.09 -7.76 12.73
N MET A 49 2.23 -8.19 11.81
CA MET A 49 1.91 -9.61 11.62
C MET A 49 3.16 -10.45 11.29
N ALA A 50 4.08 -9.92 10.47
CA ALA A 50 5.33 -10.61 10.14
C ALA A 50 6.24 -10.79 11.37
N LEU A 51 6.37 -9.77 12.21
CA LEU A 51 7.18 -9.82 13.44
C LEU A 51 6.58 -10.77 14.48
N GLU A 52 5.25 -10.80 14.62
CA GLU A 52 4.53 -11.75 15.47
C GLU A 52 4.79 -13.20 15.04
N LEU A 53 4.73 -13.49 13.74
CA LEU A 53 5.03 -14.82 13.19
C LEU A 53 6.47 -15.28 13.47
N LEU A 54 7.40 -14.34 13.59
CA LEU A 54 8.80 -14.60 13.91
C LEU A 54 9.06 -14.74 15.42
N ASN A 55 8.03 -14.58 16.27
CA ASN A 55 8.14 -14.56 17.73
C ASN A 55 9.19 -13.56 18.24
N ILE A 56 9.27 -12.39 17.60
CA ILE A 56 10.15 -11.32 18.06
C ILE A 56 9.58 -10.72 19.36
N GLU A 57 10.45 -10.56 20.36
CA GLU A 57 10.09 -9.94 21.64
C GLU A 57 9.37 -8.59 21.44
N PRO A 58 8.31 -8.28 22.19
CA PRO A 58 7.49 -7.08 21.97
C PRO A 58 8.28 -5.78 21.90
N GLU A 59 9.28 -5.62 22.78
CA GLU A 59 10.15 -4.43 22.81
C GLU A 59 10.92 -4.24 21.49
N ASN A 60 11.44 -5.33 20.91
CA ASN A 60 12.16 -5.31 19.64
C ASN A 60 11.21 -5.06 18.46
N SER A 61 10.00 -5.62 18.53
CA SER A 61 8.94 -5.38 17.55
C SER A 61 8.51 -3.92 17.53
N ASP A 62 8.28 -3.30 18.68
CA ASP A 62 7.87 -1.89 18.80
C ASP A 62 8.95 -0.94 18.28
N GLN A 63 10.21 -1.19 18.61
CA GLN A 63 11.34 -0.41 18.09
C GLN A 63 11.44 -0.52 16.56
N SER A 64 11.24 -1.73 16.02
CA SER A 64 11.26 -1.97 14.56
C SER A 64 10.13 -1.24 13.86
N LEU A 65 8.90 -1.36 14.38
CA LEU A 65 7.72 -0.69 13.83
C LEU A 65 7.86 0.83 13.88
N LYS A 66 8.42 1.38 14.97
CA LYS A 66 8.68 2.82 15.07
C LYS A 66 9.69 3.29 14.02
N ALA A 67 10.79 2.55 13.82
CA ALA A 67 11.78 2.87 12.81
C ALA A 67 11.21 2.81 11.39
N ILE A 68 10.41 1.77 11.09
CA ILE A 68 9.73 1.62 9.79
C ILE A 68 8.80 2.81 9.54
N ARG A 69 7.99 3.21 10.53
CA ARG A 69 7.07 4.35 10.38
C ARG A 69 7.83 5.65 10.08
N GLN A 70 8.87 5.96 10.85
CA GLN A 70 9.68 7.17 10.64
C GLN A 70 10.33 7.20 9.25
N MET A 71 10.79 6.04 8.76
CA MET A 71 11.32 5.92 7.41
C MET A 71 10.24 6.19 6.36
N LEU A 72 9.05 5.60 6.48
CA LEU A 72 7.95 5.79 5.54
C LEU A 72 7.44 7.24 5.53
N GLU A 73 7.34 7.89 6.68
CA GLU A 73 6.97 9.29 6.80
C GLU A 73 8.01 10.18 6.11
N SER A 74 9.30 9.95 6.36
CA SER A 74 10.38 10.69 5.71
C SER A 74 10.35 10.54 4.18
N LEU A 75 10.08 9.33 3.68
CA LEU A 75 9.94 9.08 2.23
C LEU A 75 8.72 9.80 1.63
N SER A 76 7.64 9.96 2.39
CA SER A 76 6.42 10.63 1.91
C SER A 76 6.61 12.14 1.67
N GLU A 77 7.58 12.74 2.35
CA GLU A 77 7.93 14.16 2.20
C GLU A 77 9.12 14.41 1.26
N TRP A 78 9.83 13.34 0.87
CA TRP A 78 10.99 13.44 -0.01
C TRP A 78 10.59 13.93 -1.41
N LYS A 79 11.37 14.86 -1.97
CA LYS A 79 11.07 15.53 -3.25
C LYS A 79 12.06 15.22 -4.39
N GLY A 80 12.98 14.28 -4.20
CA GLY A 80 14.12 14.11 -5.10
C GLY A 80 15.32 14.86 -4.59
#